data_AF-A0A0C3RV50-F1
#
_entry.id   AF-A0A0C3RV50-F1
#
_cell.length_a   1.000
_cell.length_b   1.000
_cell.length_c   1.000
_cell.angle_alpha   90.00
_cell.angle_beta   90.00
_cell.angle_gamma   90.00
#
_symmetry.space_group_name_H-M   'P 1'
#
loop_
_entity.id
_entity.type
_entity.pdbx_description
1 polymer ?
#
loop_
_entity_poly.entity_id
_entity_poly.type
_entity_poly.pdbx_seq_one_letter_code
_entity_poly.pdbx_strand_id
1 'polypeptide(L)'
;MPQLLAQNALETTKLNGLLAQDGPSSGHSPTTVELRRVSIPDDLVKPKVCEFAEDEDEAPYFRKYLVPRQPSQLLAPGRQLLEATVGRRLGYGRSSAVHALEQVTISGHDSDTAVPSFVVKISRLAHVAWLAREEWFYDELERFEG
;
A
#
# COMPACT_ATOMS: atom_id res chain seq x y z
N MET A 1 3.67 26.00 -11.89
CA MET A 1 3.65 25.32 -10.57
C MET A 1 3.62 23.82 -10.83
N PRO A 2 4.43 23.00 -10.14
CA PRO A 2 4.41 21.56 -10.36
C PRO A 2 3.01 21.02 -10.03
N GLN A 3 2.41 20.29 -10.96
CA GLN A 3 1.12 19.64 -10.75
C GLN A 3 1.34 18.49 -9.78
N LEU A 4 0.84 18.63 -8.55
CA LEU A 4 0.87 17.56 -7.56
C LEU A 4 0.12 16.35 -8.11
N LEU A 5 0.68 15.17 -7.91
CA LEU A 5 0.00 13.92 -8.24
C LEU A 5 -1.34 13.91 -7.49
N ALA A 6 -2.45 13.71 -8.21
CA ALA A 6 -3.73 13.54 -7.55
C ALA A 6 -3.64 12.34 -6.61
N GLN A 7 -3.94 12.55 -5.33
CA GLN A 7 -4.03 11.46 -4.37
C GLN A 7 -5.01 10.41 -4.90
N ASN A 8 -4.67 9.14 -4.71
CA ASN A 8 -5.48 8.01 -5.14
C ASN A 8 -5.59 7.79 -6.67
N ALA A 9 -4.80 8.45 -7.52
CA ALA A 9 -4.97 8.34 -8.98
C ALA A 9 -4.47 7.04 -9.63
N LEU A 10 -3.65 6.25 -8.92
CA LEU A 10 -3.03 5.03 -9.45
C LEU A 10 -3.96 3.83 -9.33
N GLU A 11 -4.18 3.13 -10.44
CA GLU A 11 -4.95 1.88 -10.50
C GLU A 11 -4.05 0.68 -10.81
N THR A 12 -3.09 0.89 -11.70
CA THR A 12 -2.18 -0.15 -12.18
C THR A 12 -0.75 0.25 -11.92
N THR A 13 0.07 -0.72 -11.55
CA THR A 13 1.50 -0.55 -11.31
C THR A 13 2.28 -1.63 -12.06
N LYS A 14 3.19 -1.24 -12.95
CA LYS A 14 4.15 -2.15 -13.60
C LYS A 14 5.52 -2.01 -12.97
N LEU A 15 6.04 -3.12 -12.46
CA LEU A 15 7.34 -3.19 -11.81
C LEU A 15 8.31 -4.04 -12.62
N ASN A 16 9.40 -3.44 -13.07
CA ASN A 16 10.52 -4.12 -13.69
C ASN A 16 11.49 -4.62 -12.63
N GLY A 17 12.00 -5.86 -12.77
CA GLY A 17 13.05 -6.38 -11.90
C GLY A 17 12.57 -6.81 -10.51
N LEU A 18 11.25 -7.05 -10.33
CA LEU A 18 10.70 -7.54 -9.07
C LEU A 18 11.23 -8.94 -8.71
N LEU A 19 11.43 -9.78 -9.72
CA LEU A 19 12.05 -11.09 -9.60
C LEU A 19 13.47 -10.99 -10.16
N ALA A 20 14.43 -10.61 -9.30
CA ALA A 20 15.84 -10.82 -9.63
C ALA A 20 16.09 -12.34 -9.61
N GLN A 21 16.45 -12.91 -10.75
CA GLN A 21 16.96 -14.28 -10.76
C GLN A 21 18.38 -14.26 -10.20
N ASP A 22 18.61 -15.00 -9.13
CA ASP A 22 19.93 -15.17 -8.57
C ASP A 22 20.86 -15.82 -9.62
N GLY A 23 21.79 -15.03 -10.16
CA GLY A 23 22.96 -15.54 -10.86
C GLY A 23 23.30 -14.81 -12.17
N PRO A 24 24.59 -14.49 -12.41
CA PRO A 24 25.07 -13.93 -13.68
C PRO A 24 24.94 -14.92 -14.86
N SER A 25 24.53 -16.17 -14.60
CA SER A 25 24.53 -17.28 -15.55
C SER A 25 23.15 -17.58 -16.15
N SER A 26 22.07 -16.97 -15.66
CA SER A 26 20.73 -17.41 -16.04
C SER A 26 20.32 -16.91 -17.42
N GLY A 27 20.87 -15.82 -17.97
CA GLY A 27 20.46 -15.30 -19.29
C GLY A 27 18.99 -14.91 -19.40
N HIS A 28 18.24 -14.94 -18.29
CA HIS A 28 16.83 -14.59 -18.25
C HIS A 28 16.70 -13.08 -18.06
N SER A 29 15.88 -12.46 -18.91
CA SER A 29 15.59 -11.04 -18.81
C SER A 29 14.83 -10.73 -17.51
N PRO A 30 15.08 -9.57 -16.86
CA PRO A 30 14.35 -9.15 -15.68
C PRO A 30 12.84 -9.19 -15.95
N THR A 31 12.10 -9.90 -15.09
CA THR A 31 10.65 -10.06 -15.29
C THR A 31 9.93 -8.77 -14.93
N THR A 32 9.05 -8.34 -15.82
CA THR A 32 8.10 -7.25 -15.57
C THR A 32 6.82 -7.84 -15.01
N VAL A 33 6.31 -7.26 -13.93
CA VAL A 33 5.05 -7.67 -13.31
C VAL A 33 4.07 -6.50 -13.33
N GLU A 34 2.88 -6.73 -13.87
CA GLU A 34 1.77 -5.80 -13.78
C GLU A 34 0.89 -6.17 -12.58
N LEU A 35 0.70 -5.21 -11.69
CA LEU A 35 -0.08 -5.32 -10.47
C LEU A 35 -1.26 -4.36 -10.59
N ARG A 36 -2.44 -4.84 -10.20
CA ARG A 36 -3.64 -4.00 -10.10
C ARG A 36 -3.96 -3.75 -8.65
N ARG A 37 -4.52 -2.58 -8.38
CA ARG A 37 -5.05 -2.27 -7.06
C ARG A 37 -6.08 -3.31 -6.65
N VAL A 38 -6.00 -3.72 -5.39
CA VAL A 38 -6.98 -4.62 -4.76
C VAL A 38 -7.64 -3.87 -3.63
N SER A 39 -8.96 -3.92 -3.56
CA SER A 39 -9.69 -3.36 -2.42
C SER A 39 -9.60 -4.30 -1.23
N ILE A 40 -9.28 -3.75 -0.06
CA ILE A 40 -9.28 -4.50 1.19
C ILE A 40 -10.71 -4.49 1.78
N PRO A 41 -11.24 -5.62 2.28
CA PRO A 41 -12.55 -5.65 2.92
C PRO A 41 -12.61 -4.70 4.12
N ASP A 42 -13.70 -3.96 4.24
CA ASP A 42 -13.92 -3.04 5.38
C ASP A 42 -13.91 -3.75 6.72
N ASP A 43 -14.31 -5.03 6.74
CA ASP A 43 -14.39 -5.85 7.93
C ASP A 43 -13.18 -6.78 8.13
N LEU A 44 -12.06 -6.53 7.41
CA LEU A 44 -10.82 -7.30 7.55
C LEU A 44 -10.30 -7.30 9.00
N VAL A 45 -10.44 -6.15 9.69
CA VAL A 45 -10.11 -6.00 11.11
C VAL A 45 -11.40 -5.76 11.88
N LYS A 46 -11.72 -6.66 12.82
CA LYS A 46 -12.88 -6.54 13.70
C LYS A 46 -12.40 -6.19 15.12
N PRO A 47 -12.74 -5.00 15.65
CA PRO A 47 -12.47 -4.70 17.04
C PRO A 47 -13.17 -5.73 17.93
N LYS A 48 -12.50 -6.15 19.01
CA LYS A 48 -13.11 -7.02 20.00
C LYS A 48 -13.98 -6.18 20.92
N VAL A 49 -15.28 -6.46 20.97
CA VAL A 49 -16.20 -5.88 21.95
C VAL A 49 -15.98 -6.61 23.28
N CYS A 50 -15.83 -5.87 24.38
CA CYS A 50 -15.81 -6.48 25.70
C CYS A 50 -17.25 -6.59 26.20
N GLU A 51 -17.80 -7.80 26.19
CA GLU A 51 -19.17 -8.09 26.65
C GLU A 51 -19.32 -8.00 28.18
N PHE A 52 -18.20 -7.99 28.91
CA PHE A 52 -18.17 -8.00 30.38
C PHE A 52 -17.94 -6.62 31.01
N ALA A 53 -17.65 -5.59 30.22
CA ALA A 53 -17.47 -4.24 30.76
C ALA A 53 -18.84 -3.59 30.92
N GLU A 54 -19.30 -3.46 32.17
CA GLU A 54 -20.55 -2.76 32.47
C GLU A 54 -20.40 -1.25 32.23
N ASP A 55 -19.20 -0.70 32.50
CA ASP A 55 -18.79 0.68 32.24
C ASP A 55 -17.52 0.78 31.37
N GLU A 56 -17.44 1.81 30.53
CA GLU A 56 -16.28 2.07 29.66
C GLU A 56 -14.99 2.36 30.45
N ASP A 57 -15.12 2.85 31.69
CA ASP A 57 -14.00 3.16 32.58
C ASP A 57 -13.27 1.90 33.10
N GLU A 58 -13.94 0.75 33.15
CA GLU A 58 -13.34 -0.51 33.59
C GLU A 58 -12.44 -1.15 32.53
N ALA A 59 -12.64 -0.77 31.26
CA ALA A 59 -12.00 -1.39 30.11
C ALA A 59 -11.66 -0.34 29.04
N PRO A 60 -10.77 0.64 29.32
CA PRO A 60 -10.52 1.78 28.43
C PRO A 60 -9.95 1.42 27.05
N TYR A 61 -9.45 0.19 26.89
CA TYR A 61 -8.95 -0.36 25.63
C TYR A 61 -10.01 -1.12 24.82
N PHE A 62 -11.21 -1.29 25.37
CA PHE A 62 -12.31 -2.00 24.73
C PHE A 62 -13.46 -1.03 24.48
N ARG A 63 -14.10 -1.16 23.31
CA ARG A 63 -15.33 -0.41 23.04
C ARG A 63 -16.53 -1.23 23.45
N LYS A 64 -17.49 -0.58 24.12
CA LYS A 64 -18.80 -1.16 24.45
C LYS A 64 -19.65 -1.38 23.20
N TYR A 65 -19.47 -0.53 22.18
CA TYR A 65 -20.14 -0.62 20.88
C TYR A 65 -19.16 -0.46 19.72
N LEU A 66 -19.40 -1.19 18.63
CA LEU A 66 -18.67 -0.96 17.38
C LEU A 66 -19.22 0.30 16.71
N VAL A 67 -18.36 1.31 16.56
CA VAL A 67 -18.69 2.47 15.72
C VAL A 67 -18.54 2.01 14.26
N PRO A 68 -19.56 2.17 13.41
CA PRO A 68 -19.44 1.86 11.99
C PRO A 68 -18.29 2.65 11.37
N ARG A 69 -17.51 1.97 10.52
CA ARG A 69 -16.43 2.58 9.76
C ARG A 69 -16.98 3.72 8.92
N GLN A 70 -16.42 4.93 9.04
CA GLN A 70 -16.81 6.05 8.17
C GLN A 70 -16.34 5.79 6.74
N PRO A 71 -17.02 6.32 5.71
CA PRO A 71 -16.55 6.23 4.33
C PRO A 71 -15.23 7.01 4.15
N SER A 72 -14.35 6.55 3.25
CA SER A 72 -13.14 7.30 2.87
C SER A 72 -13.52 8.62 2.20
N GLN A 73 -12.72 9.67 2.43
CA GLN A 73 -12.90 10.98 1.80
C GLN A 73 -12.05 11.11 0.52
N LEU A 74 -11.11 10.18 0.30
CA LEU A 74 -10.37 10.09 -0.95
C LEU A 74 -11.30 9.95 -2.15
N LEU A 75 -10.94 10.65 -3.24
CA LEU A 75 -11.56 10.43 -4.53
C LEU A 75 -11.44 8.97 -4.95
N ALA A 76 -12.39 8.47 -5.73
CA ALA A 76 -12.30 7.13 -6.30
C ALA A 76 -10.95 6.93 -7.02
N PRO A 77 -10.40 5.69 -7.02
CA PRO A 77 -9.17 5.40 -7.72
C PRO A 77 -9.20 5.93 -9.16
N GLY A 78 -8.13 6.63 -9.56
CA GLY A 78 -7.98 7.09 -10.94
C GLY A 78 -7.73 5.93 -11.90
N ARG A 79 -7.29 6.24 -13.12
CA ARG A 79 -6.92 5.23 -14.15
C ARG A 79 -5.45 5.33 -14.54
N GLN A 80 -4.63 5.92 -13.68
CA GLN A 80 -3.22 6.12 -13.99
C GLN A 80 -2.44 4.82 -13.78
N LEU A 81 -1.46 4.63 -14.66
CA LEU A 81 -0.47 3.57 -14.62
C LEU A 81 0.84 4.15 -14.10
N LEU A 82 1.38 3.56 -13.02
CA LEU A 82 2.75 3.79 -12.59
C LEU A 82 3.64 2.71 -13.21
N GLU A 83 4.65 3.10 -13.97
CA GLU A 83 5.71 2.18 -14.41
C GLU A 83 7.01 2.53 -13.69
N ALA A 84 7.70 1.54 -13.15
CA ALA A 84 8.95 1.76 -12.41
C ALA A 84 9.85 0.53 -12.42
N THR A 85 11.12 0.75 -12.14
CA THR A 85 12.13 -0.29 -11.92
C THR A 85 12.37 -0.46 -10.43
N VAL A 86 12.35 -1.70 -9.95
CA VAL A 86 12.69 -2.03 -8.56
C VAL A 86 14.19 -1.83 -8.36
N GLY A 87 14.53 -0.81 -7.59
CA GLY A 87 15.91 -0.42 -7.30
C GLY A 87 16.48 -1.11 -6.06
N ARG A 88 17.45 -0.43 -5.46
CA ARG A 88 18.14 -0.94 -4.27
C ARG A 88 17.17 -1.19 -3.10
N ARG A 89 17.48 -2.21 -2.29
CA ARG A 89 16.79 -2.46 -1.01
C ARG A 89 17.13 -1.36 -0.01
N LEU A 90 16.12 -0.71 0.53
CA LEU A 90 16.23 0.32 1.58
C LEU A 90 16.18 -0.29 2.98
N GLY A 91 15.43 -1.38 3.14
CA GLY A 91 15.27 -2.03 4.43
C GLY A 91 14.69 -3.43 4.31
N TYR A 92 14.85 -4.21 5.38
CA TYR A 92 14.31 -5.56 5.49
C TYR A 92 13.88 -5.82 6.93
N GLY A 93 12.69 -6.39 7.07
CA GLY A 93 12.12 -6.77 8.35
C GLY A 93 11.71 -8.24 8.37
N ARG A 94 11.05 -8.62 9.48
CA ARG A 94 10.56 -9.98 9.69
C ARG A 94 9.54 -10.40 8.62
N SER A 95 8.67 -9.49 8.18
CA SER A 95 7.56 -9.80 7.28
C SER A 95 7.77 -9.35 5.83
N SER A 96 8.64 -8.36 5.58
CA SER A 96 8.74 -7.70 4.27
C SER A 96 10.12 -7.12 3.99
N ALA A 97 10.37 -6.80 2.72
CA ALA A 97 11.47 -5.94 2.27
C ALA A 97 10.92 -4.63 1.71
N VAL A 98 11.69 -3.54 1.79
CA VAL A 98 11.35 -2.24 1.19
C VAL A 98 12.44 -1.89 0.19
N HIS A 99 12.03 -1.52 -1.02
CA HIS A 99 12.92 -1.15 -2.12
C HIS A 99 12.58 0.26 -2.62
N ALA A 100 13.60 0.99 -3.05
CA ALA A 100 13.38 2.22 -3.80
C ALA A 100 12.79 1.89 -5.17
N LEU A 101 11.91 2.74 -5.69
CA LEU A 101 11.52 2.70 -7.09
C LEU A 101 12.37 3.70 -7.88
N GLU A 102 12.90 3.24 -9.00
CA GLU A 102 13.75 3.99 -9.92
C GLU A 102 13.05 4.12 -11.27
N GLN A 103 13.43 5.13 -12.07
CA GLN A 103 12.86 5.36 -13.41
C GLN A 103 11.32 5.43 -13.41
N VAL A 104 10.75 6.06 -12.39
CA VAL A 104 9.31 6.14 -12.21
C VAL A 104 8.69 7.02 -13.30
N THR A 105 7.70 6.49 -14.00
CA THR A 105 6.85 7.22 -14.93
C THR A 105 5.39 7.00 -14.55
N ILE A 106 4.54 7.99 -14.80
CA ILE A 106 3.11 7.91 -14.52
C ILE A 106 2.36 8.35 -15.77
N SER A 107 1.46 7.49 -16.26
CA SER A 107 0.70 7.77 -17.47
C SER A 107 -0.14 9.04 -17.32
N GLY A 108 -0.14 9.90 -18.35
CA GLY A 108 -0.91 11.14 -18.36
C GLY A 108 -0.26 12.30 -17.62
N HIS A 109 0.97 12.13 -17.13
CA HIS A 109 1.83 13.23 -16.67
C HIS A 109 2.96 13.48 -17.67
N ASP A 110 3.21 14.74 -18.00
CA ASP A 110 4.35 15.14 -18.82
C ASP A 110 5.66 14.88 -18.07
N SER A 111 6.74 14.63 -18.81
CA SER A 111 8.09 14.36 -18.26
C SER A 111 8.64 15.47 -17.37
N ASP A 112 8.11 16.68 -17.50
CA ASP A 112 8.50 17.86 -16.71
C ASP A 112 7.76 17.96 -15.38
N THR A 113 6.81 17.06 -15.10
CA THR A 113 6.13 17.00 -13.81
C THR A 113 7.07 16.39 -12.78
N ALA A 114 7.32 17.12 -11.69
CA ALA A 114 8.09 16.58 -10.56
C ALA A 114 7.30 15.45 -9.89
N VAL A 115 7.73 14.21 -10.13
CA VAL A 115 7.17 13.01 -9.52
C VAL A 115 7.88 12.76 -8.17
N PRO A 116 7.15 12.51 -7.07
CA PRO A 116 7.78 12.23 -5.78
C PRO A 116 8.55 10.91 -5.81
N SER A 117 9.50 10.75 -4.89
CA SER A 117 10.19 9.47 -4.70
C SER A 117 9.23 8.40 -4.18
N PHE A 118 9.20 7.25 -4.83
CA PHE A 118 8.38 6.11 -4.40
C PHE A 118 9.22 4.97 -3.84
N VAL A 119 8.55 4.15 -3.03
CA VAL A 119 9.08 2.88 -2.53
C VAL A 119 8.05 1.78 -2.76
N VAL A 120 8.53 0.55 -2.86
CA VAL A 120 7.66 -0.64 -2.84
C VAL A 120 7.99 -1.50 -1.64
N LYS A 121 6.94 -1.91 -0.91
CA LYS A 121 7.03 -2.86 0.19
C LYS A 121 6.54 -4.22 -0.27
N ILE A 122 7.41 -5.22 -0.23
CA ILE A 122 7.14 -6.57 -0.73
C ILE A 122 7.07 -7.50 0.48
N SER A 123 5.90 -8.09 0.72
CA SER A 123 5.71 -9.07 1.78
C SER A 123 6.31 -10.42 1.40
N ARG A 124 6.80 -11.17 2.39
CA ARG A 124 7.03 -12.60 2.25
C ARG A 124 5.68 -13.32 2.12
N LEU A 125 5.67 -14.47 1.44
CA LEU A 125 4.44 -15.23 1.17
C LEU A 125 3.64 -15.57 2.45
N ALA A 126 4.32 -15.98 3.52
CA ALA A 126 3.68 -16.31 4.80
C ALA A 126 3.09 -15.08 5.55
N HIS A 127 3.33 -13.87 5.07
CA HIS A 127 2.97 -12.63 5.76
C HIS A 127 2.05 -11.70 4.94
N VAL A 128 1.49 -12.16 3.82
CA VAL A 128 0.63 -11.32 2.95
C VAL A 128 -0.57 -10.73 3.70
N ALA A 129 -1.18 -11.49 4.62
CA ALA A 129 -2.27 -11.01 5.45
C ALA A 129 -1.89 -9.82 6.36
N TRP A 130 -0.61 -9.69 6.71
CA TRP A 130 -0.12 -8.55 7.50
C TRP A 130 -0.06 -7.28 6.66
N LEU A 131 0.30 -7.40 5.38
CA LEU A 131 0.30 -6.27 4.45
C LEU A 131 -1.13 -5.77 4.19
N ALA A 132 -2.09 -6.67 4.02
CA ALA A 132 -3.50 -6.32 3.88
C ALA A 132 -4.05 -5.59 5.13
N ARG A 133 -3.65 -6.03 6.34
CA ARG A 133 -4.01 -5.34 7.58
C ARG A 133 -3.37 -3.96 7.69
N GLU A 134 -2.11 -3.84 7.28
CA GLU A 134 -1.41 -2.56 7.26
C GLU A 134 -2.08 -1.57 6.30
N GLU A 135 -2.48 -2.01 5.11
CA GLU A 135 -3.28 -1.22 4.17
C GLU A 135 -4.63 -0.81 4.77
N TRP A 136 -5.33 -1.74 5.44
CA TRP A 136 -6.56 -1.43 6.17
C TRP A 136 -6.35 -0.32 7.23
N PHE A 137 -5.23 -0.35 7.96
CA PHE A 137 -4.91 0.69 8.94
C PHE A 137 -4.56 2.03 8.27
N TYR A 138 -3.90 2.04 7.13
CA TYR A 138 -3.66 3.28 6.38
C TYR A 138 -4.97 3.90 5.89
N ASP A 139 -5.90 3.09 5.38
CA ASP A 139 -7.24 3.56 5.03
C ASP A 139 -8.00 4.09 6.25
N GLU A 140 -7.79 3.52 7.44
CA GLU A 140 -8.41 4.01 8.68
C GLU A 140 -7.80 5.35 9.12
N LEU A 141 -6.48 5.50 9.02
CA LEU A 141 -5.77 6.72 9.39
C LEU A 141 -6.15 7.91 8.49
N GLU A 142 -6.30 7.69 7.19
CA GLU A 142 -6.80 8.72 6.26
C GLU A 142 -8.09 9.36 6.78
N ARG A 143 -9.01 8.56 7.32
CA ARG A 143 -10.29 9.06 7.82
C ARG A 143 -10.19 9.88 9.10
N PHE A 144 -9.12 9.71 9.87
CA PHE A 144 -8.86 10.53 11.05
C PHE A 144 -8.20 11.86 10.70
N GLU A 145 -7.36 11.87 9.66
CA GLU A 145 -6.57 13.04 9.28
C GLU A 145 -7.29 13.98 8.29
N GLY A 146 -8.27 13.46 7.53
CA GLY A 146 -9.02 14.21 6.52
C GLY A 146 -8.24 14.38 5.22
#